data_AF-A0A955JKJ4-F1
#
_entry.id   AF-A0A955JKJ4-F1
#
_cell.length_a   1.000
_cell.length_b   1.000
_cell.length_c   1.000
_cell.angle_alpha   90.00
_cell.angle_beta   90.00
_cell.angle_gamma   90.00
#
_symmetry.space_group_name_H-M   'P 1'
#
loop_
_entity.id
_entity.type
_entity.pdbx_description
1 polymer ?
#
loop_
_entity_poly.entity_id
_entity_poly.type
_entity_poly.pdbx_seq_one_letter_code
_entity_poly.pdbx_strand_id
1 'polypeptide(L)'
;MVKYYYRNLRGNVMQELSEFKPGCWVHVVAPSETELERLTNQFDLDTGNLEDALDEDEMSRLEAENDQTYIFIRFAHKESDGS
;
A
#
# COMPACT_ATOMS: atom_id res chain seq x y z
N MET A 1 1.55 3.95 -9.68
CA MET A 1 0.32 4.78 -9.63
C MET A 1 -0.26 4.79 -8.22
N VAL A 2 -0.37 5.96 -7.61
CA VAL A 2 -0.96 6.17 -6.27
C VAL A 2 -2.42 6.65 -6.38
N LYS A 3 -3.33 5.99 -5.64
CA LYS A 3 -4.73 6.37 -5.49
C LYS A 3 -5.11 6.52 -4.01
N TYR A 4 -6.10 7.37 -3.74
CA TYR A 4 -6.61 7.60 -2.38
C TYR A 4 -8.09 7.23 -2.33
N TYR A 5 -8.49 6.40 -1.38
CA TYR A 5 -9.89 6.02 -1.19
C TYR A 5 -10.36 6.36 0.21
N TYR A 6 -11.55 6.93 0.33
CA TYR A 6 -12.14 7.25 1.62
C TYR A 6 -13.60 6.87 1.67
N ARG A 7 -14.02 6.31 2.80
CA ARG A 7 -15.44 6.07 3.12
C ARG A 7 -15.79 6.80 4.40
N ASN A 8 -16.79 7.68 4.30
CA ASN A 8 -17.39 8.31 5.46
C ASN A 8 -18.19 7.24 6.26
N LEU A 9 -18.12 7.29 7.60
CA LEU A 9 -18.90 6.43 8.51
C LEU A 9 -20.41 6.47 8.25
N ARG A 10 -20.93 7.59 7.76
CA ARG A 10 -22.36 7.76 7.41
C ARG A 10 -22.70 7.34 5.97
N GLY A 11 -21.68 7.13 5.14
CA GLY A 11 -21.84 6.79 3.73
C GLY A 11 -21.58 5.31 3.47
N ASN A 12 -22.29 4.76 2.50
CA ASN A 12 -22.07 3.38 2.02
C ASN A 12 -21.29 3.33 0.70
N VAL A 13 -20.77 4.46 0.24
CA VAL A 13 -20.04 4.57 -1.03
C VAL A 13 -18.59 4.92 -0.74
N MET A 14 -17.66 4.16 -1.32
CA MET A 14 -16.23 4.49 -1.37
C MET A 14 -16.01 5.63 -2.36
N GLN A 15 -15.26 6.65 -1.96
CA GLN A 15 -14.92 7.79 -2.80
C GLN A 15 -13.43 7.75 -3.13
N GLU A 16 -13.09 7.92 -4.40
CA GLU A 16 -11.71 8.22 -4.81
C GLU A 16 -11.44 9.71 -4.55
N LEU A 17 -10.30 10.02 -3.93
CA LEU A 17 -9.86 11.37 -3.61
C LEU A 17 -8.71 11.78 -4.54
N SER A 18 -8.67 13.06 -4.92
CA SER A 18 -7.55 13.64 -5.67
C SER A 18 -6.29 13.85 -4.82
N GLU A 19 -6.47 13.94 -3.51
CA GLU A 19 -5.42 14.27 -2.54
C GLU A 19 -5.56 13.42 -1.27
N PHE A 20 -4.46 13.33 -0.53
CA PHE A 20 -4.43 12.64 0.76
C PHE A 20 -5.37 13.28 1.78
N LYS A 21 -6.02 12.44 2.58
CA LYS A 21 -6.82 12.85 3.73
C LYS A 21 -6.58 11.88 4.89
N PRO A 22 -6.43 12.36 6.14
CA PRO A 22 -6.32 11.47 7.30
C PRO A 22 -7.45 10.42 7.34
N GLY A 23 -7.07 9.16 7.52
CA GLY A 23 -7.98 8.01 7.53
C GLY A 23 -8.42 7.52 6.15
N CYS A 24 -7.87 8.03 5.05
CA CYS A 24 -8.03 7.42 3.73
C CYS A 24 -7.12 6.19 3.57
N TRP A 25 -7.52 5.26 2.71
CA TRP A 25 -6.65 4.21 2.21
C TRP A 25 -5.81 4.74 1.05
N VAL A 26 -4.48 4.68 1.20
CA VAL A 26 -3.53 4.91 0.12
C VAL A 26 -3.29 3.58 -0.60
N HIS A 27 -3.71 3.49 -1.86
CA HIS A 27 -3.58 2.30 -2.68
C HIS A 27 -2.53 2.54 -3.77
N VAL A 28 -1.47 1.75 -3.75
CA VAL A 28 -0.31 1.92 -4.61
C VAL A 28 -0.08 0.63 -5.38
N VAL A 29 0.06 0.74 -6.70
CA VAL A 29 0.35 -0.40 -7.58
C VAL A 29 1.49 -0.02 -8.49
N ALA A 30 2.49 -0.91 -8.58
CA ALA A 30 3.71 -0.75 -9.37
C ALA A 30 4.25 0.70 -9.27
N PRO A 31 4.64 1.15 -8.07
CA PRO A 31 5.15 2.51 -7.89
C PRO A 31 6.45 2.71 -8.65
N SER A 32 6.69 3.93 -9.16
CA SER A 32 8.04 4.33 -9.57
C SER A 32 8.91 4.67 -8.35
N GLU A 33 10.22 4.71 -8.54
CA GLU A 33 11.17 5.15 -7.49
C GLU A 33 10.81 6.53 -6.93
N THR A 34 10.46 7.49 -7.78
CA THR A 34 9.99 8.81 -7.34
C THR A 34 8.67 8.75 -6.56
N GLU A 35 7.75 7.84 -6.90
CA GLU A 35 6.53 7.63 -6.11
C GLU A 35 6.87 7.03 -4.74
N LEU A 36 7.80 6.07 -4.65
CA LEU A 36 8.28 5.48 -3.41
C LEU A 36 8.90 6.54 -2.49
N GLU A 37 9.88 7.29 -3.00
CA GLU A 37 10.54 8.37 -2.24
C GLU A 37 9.51 9.38 -1.71
N ARG A 38 8.53 9.75 -2.53
CA ARG A 38 7.47 10.66 -2.10
C ARG A 38 6.64 10.05 -0.96
N LEU A 39 6.27 8.78 -1.05
CA LEU A 39 5.46 8.09 -0.04
C LEU A 39 6.22 7.94 1.29
N THR A 40 7.48 7.51 1.23
CA THR A 40 8.39 7.42 2.38
C THR A 40 8.44 8.77 3.10
N ASN A 41 8.75 9.85 2.37
CA ASN A 41 8.88 11.18 2.96
C ASN A 41 7.54 11.76 3.46
N GLN A 42 6.43 11.50 2.76
CA GLN A 42 5.12 12.06 3.10
C GLN A 42 4.50 11.38 4.33
N PHE A 43 4.75 10.08 4.51
CA PHE A 43 4.09 9.25 5.52
C PHE A 43 5.06 8.69 6.58
N ASP A 44 6.33 9.07 6.52
CA ASP A 44 7.40 8.63 7.43
C ASP A 44 7.49 7.10 7.49
N LEU A 45 7.41 6.45 6.31
CA LEU A 45 7.48 5.00 6.17
C LEU A 45 8.93 4.55 6.10
N ASP A 46 9.21 3.32 6.52
CA ASP A 46 10.51 2.71 6.28
C ASP A 46 10.66 2.31 4.80
N THR A 47 11.74 2.77 4.16
CA THR A 47 12.01 2.47 2.74
C THR A 47 12.29 0.99 2.52
N GLY A 48 12.98 0.31 3.45
CA GLY A 48 13.26 -1.13 3.33
C GLY A 48 11.98 -1.95 3.32
N ASN A 49 11.01 -1.60 4.17
CA ASN A 49 9.69 -2.25 4.15
C ASN A 49 8.92 -2.02 2.84
N LEU A 50 9.10 -0.87 2.18
CA LEU A 50 8.51 -0.61 0.87
C LEU A 50 9.24 -1.37 -0.25
N GLU A 51 10.56 -1.54 -0.15
CA GLU A 51 11.36 -2.37 -1.06
C GLU A 51 10.97 -3.85 -0.93
N ASP A 52 10.87 -4.38 0.29
CA ASP A 52 10.39 -5.73 0.59
C ASP A 52 8.96 -5.95 0.05
N ALA A 53 8.10 -4.92 0.08
CA ALA A 53 6.75 -5.02 -0.45
C ALA A 53 6.68 -5.14 -1.99
N LEU A 54 7.78 -4.84 -2.68
CA LEU A 54 7.92 -5.00 -4.13
C LEU A 54 8.65 -6.31 -4.50
N ASP A 55 9.23 -7.01 -3.53
CA ASP A 55 9.89 -8.28 -3.76
C ASP A 55 8.86 -9.42 -3.87
N GLU A 56 8.86 -10.11 -5.01
CA GLU A 56 7.99 -11.26 -5.27
C GLU A 56 8.32 -12.44 -4.35
N ASP A 57 9.56 -12.52 -3.86
CA ASP A 57 10.05 -13.55 -2.95
C ASP A 57 9.89 -13.19 -1.47
N GLU A 58 9.26 -12.07 -1.12
CA GLU A 58 9.05 -11.65 0.27
C GLU A 58 8.12 -12.62 1.03
N MET A 59 8.48 -12.98 2.25
CA MET A 59 7.74 -13.93 3.08
C MET A 59 6.58 -13.24 3.82
N SER A 60 5.48 -13.96 4.02
CA SER A 60 4.37 -13.42 4.82
C SER A 60 4.79 -13.26 6.28
N ARG A 61 4.64 -12.05 6.82
CA ARG A 61 5.00 -11.69 8.19
C ARG A 61 4.13 -10.54 8.72
N LEU A 62 4.09 -10.41 10.04
CA LEU A 62 3.45 -9.31 10.77
C LEU A 62 4.50 -8.67 11.65
N GLU A 63 4.73 -7.38 11.46
CA GLU A 63 5.72 -6.60 12.20
C GLU A 63 5.06 -5.35 12.77
N ALA A 64 5.44 -5.00 13.98
CA ALA A 64 4.97 -3.80 14.66
C ALA A 64 6.17 -3.04 15.19
N GLU A 65 6.39 -1.86 14.64
CA GLU A 65 7.50 -0.98 15.00
C GLU A 65 6.96 0.41 15.30
N ASN A 66 7.21 0.89 16.52
CA ASN A 66 6.68 2.17 17.01
C ASN A 66 5.14 2.24 16.84
N ASP A 67 4.65 3.24 16.11
CA ASP A 67 3.23 3.47 15.81
C ASP A 67 2.80 2.89 14.46
N GLN A 68 3.64 2.06 13.82
CA GLN A 68 3.41 1.47 12.51
C GLN A 68 3.26 -0.04 12.62
N THR A 69 2.38 -0.60 11.79
CA THR A 69 2.19 -2.05 11.66
C THR A 69 2.29 -2.43 10.19
N TYR A 70 3.20 -3.35 9.90
CA TYR A 70 3.47 -3.87 8.57
C TYR A 70 2.91 -5.28 8.44
N ILE A 71 2.20 -5.52 7.34
CA ILE A 71 1.55 -6.80 7.06
C ILE A 71 1.92 -7.22 5.63
N PHE A 72 2.73 -8.26 5.52
CA PHE A 72 3.10 -8.87 4.24
C PHE A 72 2.29 -10.13 4.03
N ILE A 73 1.61 -10.23 2.89
CA ILE A 73 0.71 -11.34 2.58
C ILE A 73 1.00 -11.82 1.16
N ARG A 74 1.35 -13.11 1.05
CA ARG A 74 1.29 -13.83 -0.22
C ARG A 74 -0.13 -14.28 -0.48
N PHE A 75 -0.60 -14.08 -1.71
CA PHE A 75 -1.91 -14.54 -2.15
C PHE A 75 -1.76 -15.36 -3.44
N ALA A 76 -2.66 -16.30 -3.65
CA ALA A 76 -2.70 -17.04 -4.90
C ALA A 76 -3.12 -16.08 -6.03
N HIS A 77 -2.22 -15.85 -6.99
CA HIS A 77 -2.54 -15.13 -8.21
C HIS A 77 -2.86 -16.13 -9.33
N LYS A 78 -3.98 -15.92 -10.01
CA LYS A 78 -4.34 -16.73 -11.16
C LYS A 78 -3.66 -16.15 -12.39
N GLU A 79 -2.64 -16.83 -12.89
CA GLU A 79 -2.02 -16.54 -14.18
C GLU A 79 -3.08 -16.70 -15.30
N SER A 80 -3.15 -15.73 -16.20
CA SER A 80 -4.07 -15.75 -17.35
C SER A 80 -3.66 -16.76 -18.44
N ASP A 81 -2.47 -17.34 -18.35
CA ASP A 81 -1.84 -18.13 -19.42
C ASP A 81 -1.89 -19.65 -19.21
N GLY A 82 -2.71 -20.13 -18.25
CA GLY A 82 -2.89 -21.54 -17.95
C GLY A 82 -3.18 -22.38 -19.19
N SER A 83 -2.11 -22.96 -19.75
CA SER A 83 -2.09 -23.98 -20.79
C SER A 83 -2.20 -25.35 -20.16
#